data_AF-A0A4Q7WZ94-F1
#
_entry.id   AF-A0A4Q7WZ94-F1
#
_cell.length_a   1.000
_cell.length_b   1.000
_cell.length_c   1.000
_cell.angle_alpha   90.00
_cell.angle_beta   90.00
_cell.angle_gamma   90.00
#
_symmetry.space_group_name_H-M   'P 1'
#
loop_
_entity.id
_entity.type
_entity.pdbx_description
1 polymer ?
#
loop_
_entity_poly.entity_id
_entity_poly.type
_entity_poly.pdbx_seq_one_letter_code
_entity_poly.pdbx_strand_id
1 'polypeptide(L)'
;MNRAQLAMAYQACEVADLATAAVTLEDPAVAHEQAARVVAAAHQLMEAADRLANPSAPTDSLQLFAYEHPEDAAADISVWVHRCRGHDCPGADAHARG
;
A
#
# COMPACT_ATOMS: atom_id res chain seq x y z
N MET A 1 -6.32 -13.67 -8.87
CA MET A 1 -4.99 -13.05 -9.11
C MET A 1 -3.93 -14.13 -9.07
N ASN A 2 -2.88 -14.00 -9.88
CA ASN A 2 -1.68 -14.84 -9.75
C ASN A 2 -0.75 -14.28 -8.65
N ARG A 3 0.32 -15.01 -8.30
CA ARG A 3 1.24 -14.62 -7.21
C ARG A 3 1.91 -13.27 -7.43
N ALA A 4 2.36 -12.98 -8.65
CA ALA A 4 2.96 -11.68 -8.98
C ALA A 4 1.94 -10.53 -8.86
N GLN A 5 0.69 -10.76 -9.26
CA GLN A 5 -0.40 -9.80 -9.07
C GLN A 5 -0.72 -9.58 -7.59
N LEU A 6 -0.68 -10.63 -6.76
CA LEU A 6 -0.86 -10.52 -5.31
C LEU A 6 0.27 -9.72 -4.66
N ALA A 7 1.53 -10.03 -5.00
CA ALA A 7 2.69 -9.29 -4.51
C ALA A 7 2.64 -7.80 -4.89
N MET A 8 2.26 -7.49 -6.14
CA MET A 8 2.04 -6.11 -6.58
C MET A 8 0.93 -5.42 -5.78
N ALA A 9 -0.21 -6.09 -5.60
CA ALA A 9 -1.33 -5.50 -4.88
C ALA A 9 -1.03 -5.27 -3.40
N TYR A 10 -0.29 -6.18 -2.77
CA TYR A 10 0.15 -6.04 -1.39
C TYR A 10 1.08 -4.83 -1.23
N GLN A 11 2.06 -4.67 -2.13
CA GLN A 11 2.93 -3.49 -2.17
C GLN A 11 2.14 -2.19 -2.42
N ALA A 12 1.10 -2.23 -3.26
CA ALA A 12 0.25 -1.08 -3.53
C ALA A 12 -0.55 -0.64 -2.29
N CYS A 13 -1.03 -1.60 -1.49
CA CYS A 13 -1.70 -1.31 -0.22
C CYS A 13 -0.75 -0.62 0.77
N GLU A 14 0.50 -1.10 0.87
CA GLU A 14 1.53 -0.48 1.73
C GLU A 14 1.84 0.96 1.31
N VAL A 15 2.02 1.21 0.00
CA VAL A 15 2.24 2.58 -0.52
C VAL A 15 1.07 3.50 -0.15
N ALA A 16 -0.17 3.01 -0.28
CA ALA A 16 -1.37 3.77 0.03
C ALA A 16 -1.48 4.08 1.53
N ASP A 17 -1.15 3.13 2.40
CA ASP A 17 -1.14 3.34 3.86
C ASP A 17 -0.06 4.36 4.26
N LEU A 18 1.15 4.23 3.71
CA LEU A 18 2.25 5.18 3.95
C LEU A 18 1.90 6.59 3.47
N ALA A 19 1.26 6.72 2.31
CA ALA A 19 0.84 8.01 1.74
C ALA A 19 -0.30 8.64 2.56
N THR A 20 -1.26 7.82 3.01
CA THR A 20 -2.35 8.28 3.89
C THR A 20 -1.79 8.78 5.22
N ALA A 21 -0.81 8.08 5.80
CA ALA A 21 -0.14 8.54 7.01
C ALA A 21 0.63 9.85 6.80
N ALA A 22 1.23 10.06 5.61
CA ALA A 22 2.00 11.25 5.30
C ALA A 22 1.14 12.54 5.28
N VAL A 23 -0.08 12.46 4.74
CA VAL A 23 -0.95 13.64 4.56
C VAL A 23 -1.57 14.15 5.86
N THR A 24 -1.48 13.38 6.95
CA THR A 24 -1.98 13.77 8.28
C THR A 24 -0.91 14.37 9.19
N LEU A 25 0.34 14.49 8.71
CA LEU A 25 1.46 14.97 9.53
C LEU A 25 1.56 16.49 9.53
N GLU A 26 1.70 17.08 10.71
CA GLU A 26 1.84 18.53 10.90
C GLU A 26 3.30 18.98 10.99
N ASP A 27 4.21 18.10 11.44
CA ASP A 27 5.65 18.37 11.51
C ASP A 27 6.28 18.22 10.12
N PRO A 28 6.85 19.30 9.53
CA PRO A 28 7.46 19.24 8.21
C PRO A 28 8.65 18.26 8.10
N ALA A 29 9.44 18.08 9.17
CA ALA A 29 10.57 17.17 9.16
C ALA A 29 10.08 15.71 9.09
N VAL A 30 9.07 15.38 9.90
CA VAL A 30 8.46 14.04 9.91
C VAL A 30 7.71 13.78 8.60
N ALA A 31 7.03 14.79 8.05
CA ALA A 31 6.37 14.70 6.75
C ALA A 31 7.36 14.41 5.62
N HIS A 32 8.54 15.04 5.65
CA HIS A 32 9.60 14.79 4.66
C HIS A 32 10.16 13.36 4.77
N GLU A 33 10.46 12.88 5.97
CA GLU A 33 10.91 11.49 6.19
C GLU A 33 9.85 10.48 5.72
N GLN A 34 8.58 10.76 6.02
CA GLN A 34 7.49 9.89 5.59
C GLN A 34 7.31 9.91 4.07
N ALA A 35 7.44 11.06 3.41
CA ALA A 35 7.41 11.17 1.95
C ALA A 35 8.54 10.36 1.29
N ALA A 36 9.75 10.38 1.87
CA ALA A 36 10.86 9.56 1.39
C ALA A 36 10.54 8.05 1.47
N ARG A 37 9.86 7.60 2.53
CA ARG A 37 9.39 6.21 2.66
C ARG A 37 8.35 5.86 1.59
N VAL A 38 7.40 6.76 1.31
CA VAL A 38 6.41 6.57 0.24
C VAL A 38 7.10 6.40 -1.11
N VAL A 39 8.10 7.24 -1.43
CA VAL A 39 8.86 7.13 -2.68
C VAL A 39 9.61 5.80 -2.77
N ALA A 40 10.27 5.38 -1.69
CA ALA A 40 10.97 4.10 -1.65
C ALA A 40 10.00 2.92 -1.88
N ALA A 41 8.85 2.91 -1.21
CA ALA A 41 7.81 1.89 -1.40
C ALA A 41 7.20 1.94 -2.81
N ALA A 42 7.08 3.11 -3.41
CA ALA A 42 6.61 3.27 -4.79
C ALA A 42 7.61 2.71 -5.81
N HIS A 43 8.93 2.85 -5.57
CA HIS A 43 9.93 2.17 -6.39
C HIS A 43 9.79 0.65 -6.32
N GLN A 44 9.58 0.09 -5.12
CA GLN A 44 9.34 -1.35 -4.96
C GLN A 44 8.04 -1.82 -5.65
N LEU A 45 7.01 -0.96 -5.72
CA LEU A 45 5.78 -1.23 -6.47
C LEU A 45 6.04 -1.28 -7.99
N MET A 46 6.86 -0.38 -8.53
CA MET A 46 7.26 -0.44 -9.93
C MET A 46 8.03 -1.73 -10.23
N GLU A 47 8.96 -2.13 -9.37
CA GLU A 47 9.66 -3.41 -9.53
C GLU A 47 8.70 -4.61 -9.46
N ALA A 48 7.68 -4.56 -8.60
CA ALA A 48 6.64 -5.58 -8.54
C ALA A 48 5.82 -5.65 -9.84
N ALA A 49 5.54 -4.49 -10.44
CA ALA A 49 4.87 -4.40 -11.73
C ALA A 49 5.75 -4.93 -12.87
N ASP A 50 7.05 -4.63 -12.88
CA ASP A 50 7.99 -5.17 -13.88
C ASP A 50 8.07 -6.70 -13.82
N ARG A 51 7.96 -7.29 -12.61
CA ARG A 51 7.87 -8.74 -12.42
C ARG A 51 6.61 -9.37 -13.02
N LEU A 52 5.55 -8.61 -13.28
CA LEU A 52 4.41 -9.14 -14.05
C LEU A 52 4.78 -9.42 -15.51
N ALA A 53 5.68 -8.63 -16.08
CA ALA A 53 6.17 -8.82 -17.45
C ALA A 53 7.24 -9.93 -17.52
N ASN A 54 7.99 -10.14 -16.44
CA ASN A 54 8.99 -11.19 -16.33
C ASN A 54 8.92 -11.88 -14.95
N PRO A 55 8.20 -13.02 -14.83
CA PRO A 55 7.89 -13.64 -13.54
C PRO A 55 9.13 -14.28 -12.90
N SER A 56 9.86 -13.46 -12.14
CA SER A 56 10.89 -13.88 -11.20
C SER A 56 10.36 -13.82 -9.77
N ALA A 57 10.93 -14.65 -8.88
CA ALA A 57 10.61 -14.58 -7.47
C ALA A 57 11.06 -13.23 -6.89
N PRO A 58 10.22 -12.54 -6.11
CA PRO A 58 10.59 -11.29 -5.46
C PRO A 58 11.66 -11.52 -4.38
N THR A 59 12.52 -10.52 -4.18
CA THR A 59 13.55 -10.53 -3.13
C THR A 59 13.18 -9.66 -1.93
N ASP A 60 12.22 -8.73 -2.12
CA ASP A 60 11.68 -7.92 -1.04
C ASP A 60 10.81 -8.79 -0.11
N SER A 61 10.98 -8.63 1.21
CA SER A 61 10.33 -9.49 2.20
C SER A 61 8.81 -9.40 2.19
N LEU A 62 8.25 -8.21 1.91
CA LEU A 62 6.80 -8.00 1.83
C LEU A 62 6.21 -8.74 0.63
N GLN A 63 6.91 -8.65 -0.50
CA GLN A 63 6.49 -9.31 -1.73
C GLN A 63 6.75 -10.82 -1.70
N LEU A 64 7.80 -11.26 -1.02
CA LEU A 64 8.08 -12.68 -0.79
C LEU A 64 6.98 -13.33 0.04
N PHE A 65 6.51 -12.66 1.11
CA PHE A 65 5.35 -13.13 1.86
C PHE A 65 4.13 -13.35 0.97
N ALA A 66 3.75 -12.36 0.16
CA ALA A 66 2.60 -12.49 -0.74
C ALA A 66 2.80 -13.54 -1.84
N TYR A 67 4.05 -13.83 -2.20
CA TYR A 67 4.40 -14.86 -3.16
C TYR A 67 4.35 -16.28 -2.56
N GLU A 68 4.83 -16.45 -1.33
CA GLU A 68 4.89 -17.72 -0.59
C GLU A 68 3.54 -18.11 0.04
N HIS A 69 2.77 -17.12 0.50
CA HIS A 69 1.49 -17.26 1.21
C HIS A 69 0.36 -16.52 0.49
N PRO A 70 -0.03 -16.94 -0.74
CA PRO A 70 -0.97 -16.19 -1.56
C PRO A 70 -2.39 -16.12 -0.96
N GLU A 71 -2.82 -17.13 -0.21
CA GLU A 71 -4.11 -17.14 0.51
C GLU A 71 -4.16 -16.08 1.62
N ASP A 72 -3.11 -15.97 2.42
CA ASP A 72 -3.03 -15.02 3.54
C ASP A 72 -2.94 -13.60 3.00
N ALA A 73 -2.10 -13.37 1.99
CA ALA A 73 -2.01 -12.07 1.32
C ALA A 73 -3.32 -11.64 0.67
N ALA A 74 -4.08 -12.58 0.07
CA ALA A 74 -5.39 -12.26 -0.48
C ALA A 74 -6.41 -11.87 0.62
N ALA A 75 -6.34 -12.50 1.79
CA ALA A 75 -7.17 -12.15 2.93
C ALA A 75 -6.83 -10.74 3.45
N ASP A 76 -5.54 -10.42 3.61
CA ASP A 76 -5.07 -9.11 4.06
C ASP A 76 -5.47 -7.98 3.10
N ILE A 77 -5.30 -8.20 1.79
CA ILE A 77 -5.75 -7.26 0.75
C ILE A 77 -7.27 -7.07 0.83
N SER A 78 -8.03 -8.14 1.07
CA SER A 78 -9.50 -8.06 1.17
C SER A 78 -9.92 -7.23 2.39
N VAL A 79 -9.25 -7.41 3.53
CA VAL A 79 -9.45 -6.60 4.74
C VAL A 79 -9.10 -5.14 4.47
N TRP A 80 -7.96 -4.87 3.82
CA TRP A 80 -7.55 -3.52 3.44
C TRP A 80 -8.59 -2.84 2.53
N VAL A 81 -9.05 -3.52 1.47
CA VAL A 81 -10.08 -3.01 0.56
C VAL A 81 -11.38 -2.72 1.31
N HIS A 82 -11.78 -3.61 2.23
CA HIS A 82 -12.97 -3.39 3.04
C HIS A 82 -12.82 -2.18 3.96
N ARG A 83 -11.67 -2.01 4.60
CA ARG A 83 -11.35 -0.82 5.42
C ARG A 83 -11.42 0.46 4.60
N CYS A 84 -10.84 0.48 3.41
CA CYS A 84 -10.86 1.66 2.54
C CYS A 84 -12.24 1.97 1.94
N ARG A 85 -13.10 0.96 1.75
CA ARG A 85 -14.48 1.14 1.28
C ARG A 85 -15.47 1.44 2.40
N GLY A 86 -15.17 1.00 3.62
CA GLY A 86 -15.98 1.19 4.83
C GLY A 86 -15.61 2.44 5.62
N HIS A 87 -14.49 3.09 5.33
CA HIS A 87 -14.19 4.42 5.88
C HIS A 87 -15.02 5.47 5.15
N ASP A 88 -16.05 5.94 5.85
CA ASP A 88 -16.43 7.34 5.87
C ASP A 88 -15.17 8.22 5.76
N CYS A 89 -15.02 8.98 4.68
CA CYS A 89 -13.96 9.99 4.58
C CYS A 89 -14.03 10.90 5.82
N PRO A 90 -12.99 10.99 6.69
CA PRO A 90 -12.96 12.00 7.72
C PRO A 90 -12.71 13.35 7.03
N GLY A 91 -13.78 13.94 6.52
CA GLY A 91 -13.73 15.16 5.72
C GLY A 91 -15.09 15.62 5.18
N ALA A 92 -16.14 14.79 5.20
CA ALA A 92 -17.46 15.19 4.69
C ALA A 92 -18.36 15.88 5.74
N ASP A 93 -18.16 15.61 7.04
CA ASP A 93 -19.09 16.07 8.09
C ASP A 93 -18.64 17.32 8.86
N ALA A 94 -17.46 17.88 8.58
CA ALA A 94 -16.93 19.02 9.33
C ALA A 94 -17.38 20.41 8.79
N HIS A 95 -18.19 20.48 7.73
CA HIS A 95 -18.59 21.77 7.12
C HIS A 95 -20.09 22.08 7.09
N ALA A 96 -20.90 21.38 7.89
CA ALA A 96 -22.35 21.61 7.95
C ALA A 96 -22.87 22.21 9.28
N ARG A 97 -21.99 22.70 10.19
CA ARG A 97 -22.42 23.47 11.37
C ARG A 97 -21.42 24.58 11.71
N GLY A 98 -21.79 25.81 11.41
CA GLY A 98 -21.09 27.04 11.76
C GLY A 98 -21.67 28.22 11.02
#